data_AF-A0A2E9TV58-F1
#
_entry.id   AF-A0A2E9TV58-F1
#
_cell.length_a   1.000
_cell.length_b   1.000
_cell.length_c   1.000
_cell.angle_alpha   90.00
_cell.angle_beta   90.00
_cell.angle_gamma   90.00
#
_symmetry.space_group_name_H-M   'P 1'
#
loop_
_entity.id
_entity.type
_entity.pdbx_description
1 polymer ?
#
loop_
_entity_poly.entity_id
_entity_poly.type
_entity_poly.pdbx_seq_one_letter_code
_entity_poly.pdbx_strand_id
1 'polypeptide(L)'
;MKKFLLLVVAVCLGCNTIPSGDLSGILDDGSVEAQMTQELMEKYAEGKFRDIADMISDDSGEYYFNNVQVDKEGWLSAAEGHHNLFENIQNDSDGINLTSAEYNNGTTWSMAWFQWTGKGKYTGDDVKIIVHHGFRFENQKIVQAYHFFDPTLLDRELKAAEAMNKTSQRVLGLAELKVNKGFSSTDVEEFLVKFSKFVRDTEPGTYDFGYFISSDGKSVNLVEKYYTSSDFVAHLNNFENSDYSKEFMTLFTLNKVIIAGDASDELKAKAKAYGAELRPQIGGWIN
;
A
#
# COMPACT_ATOMS: atom_id res chain seq x y z
N MET A 1 -34.34 -16.84 -77.08
CA MET A 1 -34.13 -17.59 -75.82
C MET A 1 -33.18 -16.81 -74.94
N LYS A 2 -33.66 -16.11 -73.91
CA LYS A 2 -32.81 -15.41 -72.92
C LYS A 2 -32.50 -16.39 -71.79
N LYS A 3 -31.21 -16.70 -71.57
CA LYS A 3 -30.74 -17.52 -70.45
C LYS A 3 -30.64 -16.62 -69.22
N PHE A 4 -31.43 -16.90 -68.18
CA PHE A 4 -31.26 -16.30 -66.86
C PHE A 4 -30.14 -17.07 -66.15
N LEU A 5 -29.08 -16.36 -65.77
CA LEU A 5 -28.01 -16.88 -64.92
C LEU A 5 -28.44 -16.63 -63.47
N LEU A 6 -28.73 -17.69 -62.71
CA LEU A 6 -29.05 -17.60 -61.29
C LEU A 6 -27.73 -17.54 -60.51
N LEU A 7 -27.42 -16.40 -59.91
CA LEU A 7 -26.27 -16.24 -59.02
C LEU A 7 -26.68 -16.70 -57.62
N VAL A 8 -26.19 -17.87 -57.20
CA VAL A 8 -26.35 -18.36 -55.82
C VAL A 8 -25.28 -17.68 -54.96
N VAL A 9 -25.69 -16.75 -54.11
CA VAL A 9 -24.83 -16.16 -53.08
C VAL A 9 -24.74 -17.16 -51.92
N ALA A 10 -23.60 -17.85 -51.81
CA ALA A 10 -23.30 -18.66 -50.64
C ALA A 10 -22.93 -17.74 -49.47
N VAL A 11 -23.84 -17.58 -48.51
CA VAL A 11 -23.56 -16.90 -47.24
C VAL A 11 -22.77 -17.87 -46.37
N CYS A 12 -21.46 -17.70 -46.30
CA CYS A 12 -20.63 -18.40 -45.33
C CYS A 12 -20.89 -17.80 -43.95
N LEU A 13 -21.83 -18.37 -43.19
CA LEU A 13 -21.92 -18.14 -41.75
C LEU A 13 -20.72 -18.84 -41.11
N GLY A 14 -19.64 -18.10 -40.88
CA GLY A 14 -18.51 -18.57 -40.08
C GLY A 14 -19.02 -18.88 -38.67
N CYS A 15 -19.01 -20.16 -38.29
CA CYS A 15 -19.35 -20.58 -36.94
C CYS A 15 -18.14 -20.25 -36.05
N ASN A 16 -18.15 -19.07 -35.41
CA ASN A 16 -17.16 -18.76 -34.38
C ASN A 16 -17.50 -19.61 -33.15
N THR A 17 -16.83 -20.75 -33.00
CA THR A 17 -16.96 -21.56 -31.79
C THR A 17 -16.23 -20.87 -30.64
N ILE A 18 -16.97 -20.41 -29.63
CA ILE A 18 -16.38 -19.96 -28.37
C ILE A 18 -15.63 -21.17 -27.77
N PRO A 19 -14.36 -21.03 -27.38
CA PRO A 19 -13.63 -22.13 -26.75
C PRO A 19 -14.39 -22.62 -25.50
N SER A 20 -14.36 -23.91 -25.22
CA SER A 20 -15.21 -24.53 -24.18
C SER A 20 -14.60 -24.52 -22.77
N GLY A 21 -13.45 -23.88 -22.57
CA GLY A 21 -12.83 -23.81 -21.25
C GLY A 21 -13.62 -22.89 -20.31
N ASP A 22 -13.56 -23.14 -19.00
CA ASP A 22 -14.31 -22.37 -18.00
C ASP A 22 -13.98 -20.86 -18.00
N LEU A 23 -12.71 -20.51 -18.29
CA LEU A 23 -12.22 -19.14 -18.41
C LEU A 23 -12.16 -18.65 -19.87
N SER A 24 -12.75 -19.41 -20.79
CA SER A 24 -13.11 -18.88 -22.11
C SER A 24 -14.45 -18.16 -22.01
N GLY A 25 -14.81 -17.37 -23.01
CA GLY A 25 -16.02 -16.57 -22.96
C GLY A 25 -16.12 -15.58 -24.11
N ILE A 26 -17.00 -14.61 -23.96
CA ILE A 26 -17.21 -13.52 -24.90
C ILE A 26 -16.58 -12.26 -24.31
N LEU A 27 -15.67 -11.64 -25.05
CA LEU A 27 -15.16 -10.31 -24.75
C LEU A 27 -16.00 -9.27 -25.48
N ASP A 28 -16.43 -8.24 -24.77
CA ASP A 28 -17.25 -7.15 -25.29
C ASP A 28 -16.85 -5.82 -24.61
N ASP A 29 -16.36 -4.88 -25.41
CA ASP A 29 -16.01 -3.52 -24.99
C ASP A 29 -17.23 -2.57 -25.00
N GLY A 30 -18.36 -3.02 -25.54
CA GLY A 30 -19.64 -2.32 -25.55
C GLY A 30 -20.63 -2.80 -24.49
N SER A 31 -20.26 -3.76 -23.63
CA SER A 31 -21.16 -4.34 -22.63
C SER A 31 -21.60 -3.32 -21.57
N VAL A 32 -22.67 -3.63 -20.83
CA VAL A 32 -23.15 -2.79 -19.74
C VAL A 32 -22.08 -2.63 -18.65
N GLU A 33 -21.37 -3.71 -18.32
CA GLU A 33 -20.30 -3.72 -17.32
C GLU A 33 -19.09 -2.88 -17.74
N ALA A 34 -18.75 -2.88 -19.04
CA ALA A 34 -17.73 -1.98 -19.60
C ALA A 34 -18.17 -0.52 -19.44
N GLN A 35 -19.42 -0.19 -19.80
CA GLN A 35 -19.96 1.16 -19.66
C GLN A 35 -20.02 1.63 -18.19
N MET A 36 -20.45 0.76 -17.26
CA MET A 36 -20.45 1.04 -15.82
C MET A 36 -19.02 1.28 -15.30
N THR A 37 -18.05 0.52 -15.79
CA THR A 37 -16.64 0.69 -15.41
C THR A 37 -16.07 2.00 -15.93
N GLN A 38 -16.42 2.38 -17.16
CA GLN A 38 -16.07 3.66 -17.74
C GLN A 38 -16.66 4.82 -16.92
N GLU A 39 -17.95 4.76 -16.57
CA GLU A 39 -18.60 5.76 -15.71
C GLU A 39 -17.91 5.85 -14.34
N LEU A 40 -17.56 4.71 -13.75
CA LEU A 40 -16.82 4.65 -12.49
C LEU A 40 -15.47 5.37 -12.56
N MET A 41 -14.72 5.16 -13.64
CA MET A 41 -13.43 5.81 -13.86
C MET A 41 -13.57 7.32 -14.10
N GLU A 42 -14.63 7.75 -14.77
CA GLU A 42 -14.94 9.17 -15.00
C GLU A 42 -15.34 9.87 -13.70
N LYS A 43 -16.26 9.28 -12.93
CA LYS A 43 -16.70 9.80 -11.63
C LYS A 43 -15.56 9.90 -10.63
N TYR A 44 -14.65 8.93 -10.66
CA TYR A 44 -13.41 9.02 -9.90
C TYR A 44 -12.59 10.25 -10.30
N ALA A 45 -12.33 10.47 -11.60
CA ALA A 45 -11.53 11.60 -12.06
C ALA A 45 -12.21 12.96 -11.75
N GLU A 46 -13.54 13.01 -11.75
CA GLU A 46 -14.33 14.20 -11.37
C GLU A 46 -14.37 14.48 -9.86
N GLY A 47 -13.88 13.56 -9.01
CA GLY A 47 -14.03 13.67 -7.55
C GLY A 47 -15.47 13.43 -7.07
N LYS A 48 -16.27 12.73 -7.85
CA LYS A 48 -17.68 12.41 -7.59
C LYS A 48 -17.91 10.91 -7.41
N PHE A 49 -16.89 10.20 -6.92
CA PHE A 49 -16.92 8.74 -6.81
C PHE A 49 -18.07 8.22 -5.94
N ARG A 50 -18.50 9.00 -4.92
CA ARG A 50 -19.65 8.63 -4.09
C ARG A 50 -21.00 8.68 -4.82
N ASP A 51 -21.13 9.43 -5.91
CA ASP A 51 -22.39 9.52 -6.66
C ASP A 51 -22.81 8.16 -7.25
N ILE A 52 -21.86 7.24 -7.42
CA ILE A 52 -22.07 5.90 -7.96
C ILE A 52 -21.89 4.79 -6.91
N ALA A 53 -21.93 5.13 -5.62
CA ALA A 53 -21.76 4.15 -4.54
C ALA A 53 -22.77 3.00 -4.62
N ASP A 54 -23.95 3.22 -5.21
CA ASP A 54 -25.00 2.20 -5.42
C ASP A 54 -24.58 1.09 -6.41
N MET A 55 -23.57 1.35 -7.26
CA MET A 55 -22.97 0.35 -8.15
C MET A 55 -22.11 -0.67 -7.39
N ILE A 56 -21.72 -0.36 -6.16
CA ILE A 56 -20.86 -1.22 -5.32
C ILE A 56 -21.75 -1.98 -4.35
N SER A 57 -21.59 -3.30 -4.29
CA SER A 57 -22.39 -4.15 -3.39
C SER A 57 -22.13 -3.83 -1.92
N ASP A 58 -23.20 -3.78 -1.13
CA ASP A 58 -23.11 -3.66 0.33
C ASP A 58 -22.80 -5.01 1.01
N ASP A 59 -23.06 -6.12 0.29
CA ASP A 59 -23.00 -7.49 0.81
C ASP A 59 -21.68 -8.20 0.49
N SER A 60 -20.69 -7.50 -0.06
CA SER A 60 -19.36 -8.06 -0.38
C SER A 60 -18.25 -7.40 0.42
N GLY A 61 -17.24 -8.20 0.78
CA GLY A 61 -15.98 -7.74 1.38
C GLY A 61 -14.76 -7.90 0.47
N GLU A 62 -14.93 -8.27 -0.81
CA GLU A 62 -13.83 -8.62 -1.70
C GLU A 62 -13.31 -7.42 -2.51
N TYR A 63 -12.89 -6.36 -1.82
CA TYR A 63 -12.32 -5.16 -2.43
C TYR A 63 -10.86 -4.99 -2.01
N TYR A 64 -9.97 -4.88 -2.99
CA TYR A 64 -8.53 -4.88 -2.75
C TYR A 64 -7.82 -3.75 -3.48
N PHE A 65 -6.91 -3.11 -2.76
CA PHE A 65 -5.82 -2.30 -3.30
C PHE A 65 -4.52 -3.10 -3.16
N ASN A 66 -4.03 -3.64 -4.27
CA ASN A 66 -2.99 -4.66 -4.27
C ASN A 66 -3.36 -5.82 -3.33
N ASN A 67 -2.65 -5.97 -2.21
CA ASN A 67 -2.89 -7.02 -1.21
C ASN A 67 -3.70 -6.52 0.01
N VAL A 68 -4.11 -5.26 0.04
CA VAL A 68 -4.84 -4.66 1.16
C VAL A 68 -6.33 -4.77 0.90
N GLN A 69 -7.01 -5.57 1.72
CA GLN A 69 -8.48 -5.68 1.71
C GLN A 69 -9.09 -4.45 2.39
N VAL A 70 -10.14 -3.90 1.79
CA VAL A 70 -10.96 -2.81 2.33
C VAL A 70 -12.43 -3.16 2.25
N ASP A 71 -13.25 -2.49 3.06
CA ASP A 71 -14.70 -2.51 2.86
C ASP A 71 -15.12 -1.43 1.85
N LYS A 72 -16.43 -1.38 1.55
CA LYS A 72 -17.00 -0.40 0.62
C LYS A 72 -16.67 1.05 1.02
N GLU A 73 -16.81 1.39 2.31
CA GLU A 73 -16.50 2.74 2.79
C GLU A 73 -15.01 3.07 2.70
N GLY A 74 -14.14 2.10 2.94
CA GLY A 74 -12.70 2.20 2.75
C GLY A 74 -12.34 2.48 1.29
N TRP A 75 -12.97 1.79 0.33
CA TRP A 75 -12.77 2.09 -1.10
C TRP A 75 -13.24 3.51 -1.45
N LEU A 76 -14.45 3.89 -1.05
CA LEU A 76 -14.99 5.23 -1.31
C LEU A 76 -14.10 6.33 -0.72
N SER A 77 -13.66 6.15 0.53
CA SER A 77 -12.82 7.11 1.24
C SER A 77 -11.41 7.20 0.66
N ALA A 78 -10.85 6.08 0.18
CA ALA A 78 -9.55 6.09 -0.50
C ALA A 78 -9.61 6.89 -1.81
N ALA A 79 -10.68 6.71 -2.60
CA ALA A 79 -10.89 7.48 -3.83
C ALA A 79 -10.99 8.99 -3.56
N GLU A 80 -11.72 9.40 -2.52
CA GLU A 80 -11.79 10.79 -2.08
C GLU A 80 -10.45 11.31 -1.53
N GLY A 81 -9.72 10.45 -0.80
CA GLY A 81 -8.41 10.75 -0.26
C GLY A 81 -7.41 11.18 -1.33
N HIS A 82 -7.44 10.56 -2.50
CA HIS A 82 -6.58 10.99 -3.62
C HIS A 82 -6.86 12.44 -4.05
N HIS A 83 -8.12 12.88 -4.06
CA HIS A 83 -8.47 14.28 -4.36
C HIS A 83 -8.04 15.26 -3.26
N ASN A 84 -7.83 14.80 -2.02
CA ASN A 84 -7.24 15.64 -0.98
C ASN A 84 -5.73 15.84 -1.18
N LEU A 85 -5.06 14.89 -1.84
CA LEU A 85 -3.61 14.87 -2.05
C LEU A 85 -3.20 15.44 -3.40
N PHE A 86 -4.02 15.28 -4.43
CA PHE A 86 -3.68 15.63 -5.81
C PHE A 86 -4.73 16.56 -6.44
N GLU A 87 -4.28 17.34 -7.41
CA GLU A 87 -5.12 18.12 -8.33
C GLU A 87 -4.93 17.61 -9.77
N ASN A 88 -5.85 17.96 -10.67
CA ASN A 88 -5.81 17.57 -12.09
C ASN A 88 -5.72 16.04 -12.29
N ILE A 89 -6.48 15.27 -11.51
CA ILE A 89 -6.51 13.81 -11.63
C ILE A 89 -7.13 13.40 -12.97
N GLN A 90 -6.50 12.46 -13.67
CA GLN A 90 -7.01 11.85 -14.91
C GLN A 90 -6.76 10.34 -14.95
N ASN A 91 -7.63 9.61 -15.64
CA ASN A 91 -7.54 8.16 -15.84
C ASN A 91 -7.34 7.75 -17.31
N ASP A 92 -7.31 8.72 -18.23
CA ASP A 92 -7.44 8.49 -19.67
C ASP A 92 -6.36 9.21 -20.49
N SER A 93 -5.30 9.71 -19.83
CA SER A 93 -4.30 10.58 -20.45
C SER A 93 -3.63 9.97 -21.70
N ASP A 94 -3.55 8.62 -21.76
CA ASP A 94 -3.03 7.87 -22.91
C ASP A 94 -4.05 6.83 -23.44
N GLY A 95 -5.34 7.07 -23.20
CA GLY A 95 -6.44 6.16 -23.49
C GLY A 95 -6.63 5.07 -22.44
N ILE A 96 -7.76 4.38 -22.53
CA ILE A 96 -8.15 3.28 -21.64
C ILE A 96 -8.29 2.01 -22.48
N ASN A 97 -7.63 0.93 -22.07
CA ASN A 97 -7.92 -0.41 -22.60
C ASN A 97 -8.90 -1.09 -21.65
N LEU A 98 -10.19 -1.01 -22.00
CA LEU A 98 -11.30 -1.50 -21.20
C LEU A 98 -12.07 -2.55 -21.99
N THR A 99 -12.23 -3.73 -21.40
CA THR A 99 -13.02 -4.82 -21.96
C THR A 99 -13.75 -5.54 -20.84
N SER A 100 -14.97 -6.01 -21.12
CA SER A 100 -15.64 -6.97 -20.24
C SER A 100 -15.64 -8.37 -20.83
N ALA A 101 -15.71 -9.37 -19.95
CA ALA A 101 -15.74 -10.79 -20.26
C ALA A 101 -16.94 -11.45 -19.58
N GLU A 102 -17.83 -12.06 -20.35
CA GLU A 102 -18.76 -13.06 -19.86
C GLU A 102 -18.10 -14.43 -20.03
N TYR A 103 -17.67 -15.04 -18.92
CA TYR A 103 -16.98 -16.33 -18.93
C TYR A 103 -17.96 -17.49 -18.91
N ASN A 104 -17.55 -18.62 -19.50
CA ASN A 104 -18.34 -19.85 -19.58
C ASN A 104 -18.71 -20.43 -18.19
N ASN A 105 -17.94 -20.11 -17.15
CA ASN A 105 -18.27 -20.46 -15.77
C ASN A 105 -19.39 -19.60 -15.15
N GLY A 106 -19.97 -18.67 -15.90
CA GLY A 106 -21.06 -17.79 -15.49
C GLY A 106 -20.61 -16.51 -14.78
N THR A 107 -19.31 -16.27 -14.62
CA THR A 107 -18.81 -15.02 -14.03
C THR A 107 -18.67 -13.93 -15.08
N THR A 108 -18.98 -12.69 -14.69
CA THR A 108 -18.79 -11.51 -15.54
C THR A 108 -17.78 -10.59 -14.90
N TRP A 109 -16.77 -10.18 -15.67
CA TRP A 109 -15.71 -9.28 -15.22
C TRP A 109 -15.54 -8.12 -16.20
N SER A 110 -15.26 -6.93 -15.67
CA SER A 110 -14.79 -5.79 -16.45
C SER A 110 -13.37 -5.43 -16.01
N MET A 111 -12.50 -5.23 -16.99
CA MET A 111 -11.06 -5.11 -16.78
C MET A 111 -10.52 -3.90 -17.54
N ALA A 112 -9.80 -3.03 -16.83
CA ALA A 112 -9.22 -1.81 -17.40
C ALA A 112 -7.70 -1.77 -17.21
N TRP A 113 -6.95 -1.44 -18.26
CA TRP A 113 -5.57 -0.96 -18.17
C TRP A 113 -5.54 0.50 -18.56
N PHE A 114 -4.99 1.34 -17.70
CA PHE A 114 -4.96 2.78 -17.93
C PHE A 114 -3.83 3.46 -17.18
N GLN A 115 -3.67 4.75 -17.46
CA GLN A 115 -2.70 5.60 -16.80
C GLN A 115 -3.41 6.57 -15.87
N TRP A 116 -3.14 6.45 -14.57
CA TRP A 116 -3.53 7.44 -13.59
C TRP A 116 -2.51 8.58 -13.57
N THR A 117 -2.97 9.82 -13.63
CA THR A 117 -2.11 11.00 -13.48
C THR A 117 -2.71 11.98 -12.49
N GLY A 118 -1.86 12.82 -11.91
CA GLY A 118 -2.26 13.90 -11.02
C GLY A 118 -1.06 14.74 -10.61
N LYS A 119 -1.30 15.96 -10.13
CA LYS A 119 -0.27 16.86 -9.61
C LYS A 119 -0.37 16.94 -8.09
N GLY A 120 0.73 16.64 -7.40
CA GLY A 120 0.77 16.67 -5.93
C GLY A 120 0.53 18.09 -5.40
N LYS A 121 -0.36 18.23 -4.41
CA LYS A 121 -0.65 19.52 -3.76
C LYS A 121 0.45 19.94 -2.77
N TYR A 122 1.17 18.97 -2.22
CA TYR A 122 2.21 19.14 -1.20
C TYR A 122 3.61 19.01 -1.80
N THR A 123 3.87 18.02 -2.67
CA THR A 123 5.17 17.93 -3.36
C THR A 123 5.28 18.87 -4.56
N GLY A 124 4.16 19.15 -5.24
CA GLY A 124 4.14 19.89 -6.50
C GLY A 124 4.48 19.05 -7.74
N ASP A 125 4.78 17.76 -7.56
CA ASP A 125 5.23 16.87 -8.64
C ASP A 125 4.07 16.40 -9.52
N ASP A 126 4.30 16.33 -10.82
CA ASP A 126 3.45 15.58 -11.74
C ASP A 126 3.70 14.08 -11.58
N VAL A 127 2.65 13.32 -11.29
CA VAL A 127 2.68 11.89 -11.02
C VAL A 127 1.97 11.14 -12.15
N LYS A 128 2.53 9.96 -12.46
CA LYS A 128 2.02 9.02 -13.44
C LYS A 128 2.17 7.60 -12.90
N ILE A 129 1.07 6.84 -12.89
CA ILE A 129 1.01 5.47 -12.38
C ILE A 129 0.27 4.61 -13.40
N ILE A 130 0.84 3.44 -13.74
CA ILE A 130 0.14 2.44 -14.56
C ILE A 130 -0.75 1.62 -13.65
N VAL A 131 -2.03 1.50 -14.02
CA VAL A 131 -3.06 0.89 -13.19
C VAL A 131 -3.76 -0.22 -13.98
N HIS A 132 -4.05 -1.33 -13.29
CA HIS A 132 -4.98 -2.35 -13.75
C HIS A 132 -6.12 -2.53 -12.76
N HIS A 133 -7.35 -2.42 -13.23
CA HIS A 133 -8.54 -2.76 -12.45
C HIS A 133 -9.19 -4.04 -12.98
N GLY A 134 -9.73 -4.84 -12.06
CA GLY A 134 -10.64 -5.94 -12.36
C GLY A 134 -11.85 -5.90 -11.44
N PHE A 135 -13.04 -5.76 -12.02
CA PHE A 135 -14.31 -5.68 -11.31
C PHE A 135 -15.19 -6.85 -11.70
N ARG A 136 -15.62 -7.66 -10.72
CA ARG A 136 -16.59 -8.73 -10.94
C ARG A 136 -18.00 -8.21 -10.69
N PHE A 137 -18.90 -8.52 -11.61
CA PHE A 137 -20.29 -8.08 -11.53
C PHE A 137 -21.25 -9.25 -11.22
N GLU A 138 -22.26 -8.94 -10.41
CA GLU A 138 -23.49 -9.72 -10.25
C GLU A 138 -24.67 -8.76 -10.16
N ASN A 139 -25.74 -9.01 -10.92
CA ASN A 139 -26.96 -8.19 -10.90
C ASN A 139 -26.69 -6.67 -11.05
N GLN A 140 -25.78 -6.28 -11.95
CA GLN A 140 -25.34 -4.89 -12.17
C GLN A 140 -24.77 -4.21 -10.91
N LYS A 141 -24.14 -5.00 -10.03
CA LYS A 141 -23.34 -4.49 -8.92
C LYS A 141 -21.95 -5.10 -8.95
N ILE A 142 -20.96 -4.30 -8.60
CA ILE A 142 -19.60 -4.74 -8.34
C ILE A 142 -19.62 -5.51 -7.03
N VAL A 143 -19.33 -6.80 -7.13
CA VAL A 143 -19.26 -7.72 -5.99
C VAL A 143 -17.82 -8.12 -5.67
N GLN A 144 -16.85 -7.82 -6.54
CA GLN A 144 -15.42 -7.90 -6.21
C GLN A 144 -14.65 -6.83 -6.97
N ALA A 145 -13.62 -6.24 -6.35
CA ALA A 145 -12.76 -5.26 -6.99
C ALA A 145 -11.29 -5.50 -6.66
N TYR A 146 -10.44 -5.45 -7.68
CA TYR A 146 -8.99 -5.55 -7.54
C TYR A 146 -8.35 -4.38 -8.27
N HIS A 147 -7.56 -3.60 -7.55
CA HIS A 147 -6.80 -2.47 -8.08
C HIS A 147 -5.31 -2.79 -7.97
N PHE A 148 -4.61 -2.86 -9.09
CA PHE A 148 -3.18 -3.16 -9.15
C PHE A 148 -2.41 -1.93 -9.62
N PHE A 149 -1.48 -1.46 -8.80
CA PHE A 149 -0.59 -0.34 -9.12
C PHE A 149 0.57 -0.26 -8.12
N ASP A 150 1.62 0.49 -8.46
CA ASP A 150 2.69 0.84 -7.53
C ASP A 150 2.28 2.06 -6.67
N PRO A 151 2.12 1.93 -5.34
CA PRO A 151 1.67 3.02 -4.48
C PRO A 151 2.77 4.05 -4.18
N THR A 152 4.03 3.80 -4.58
CA THR A 152 5.19 4.60 -4.15
C THR A 152 5.00 6.11 -4.34
N LEU A 153 4.42 6.54 -5.46
CA LEU A 153 4.22 7.95 -5.76
C LEU A 153 3.05 8.57 -4.98
N LEU A 154 2.02 7.78 -4.64
CA LEU A 154 0.93 8.19 -3.76
C LEU A 154 1.42 8.31 -2.32
N ASP A 155 2.16 7.32 -1.84
CA ASP A 155 2.73 7.30 -0.49
C ASP A 155 3.68 8.48 -0.25
N ARG A 156 4.46 8.86 -1.26
CA ARG A 156 5.34 10.03 -1.21
C ARG A 156 4.55 11.32 -0.98
N GLU A 157 3.44 11.50 -1.68
CA GLU A 157 2.57 12.67 -1.51
C GLU A 157 1.88 12.67 -0.14
N LEU A 158 1.38 11.50 0.30
CA LEU A 158 0.80 11.33 1.63
C LEU A 158 1.80 11.72 2.73
N LYS A 159 3.05 11.25 2.64
CA LYS A 159 4.12 11.60 3.60
C LYS A 159 4.43 13.10 3.58
N ALA A 160 4.41 13.74 2.41
CA ALA A 160 4.58 15.19 2.30
C ALA A 160 3.42 15.95 2.97
N ALA A 161 2.18 15.48 2.78
CA ALA A 161 0.99 16.01 3.43
C ALA A 161 1.08 15.89 4.96
N GLU A 162 1.44 14.70 5.46
CA GLU A 162 1.62 14.44 6.90
C GLU A 162 2.70 15.33 7.51
N ALA A 163 3.81 15.53 6.80
CA ALA A 163 4.92 16.37 7.25
C ALA A 163 4.54 17.85 7.32
N MET A 164 3.87 18.37 6.28
CA MET A 164 3.41 19.76 6.25
C MET A 164 2.33 20.03 7.31
N ASN A 165 1.42 19.07 7.50
CA ASN A 165 0.31 19.19 8.44
C ASN A 165 0.68 18.77 9.87
N LYS A 166 1.89 18.24 10.08
CA LYS A 166 2.37 17.70 11.37
C LYS A 166 1.46 16.61 11.94
N THR A 167 0.99 15.71 11.08
CA THR A 167 0.08 14.61 11.43
C THR A 167 0.72 13.22 11.32
N SER A 168 2.03 13.14 11.07
CA SER A 168 2.75 11.86 11.04
C SER A 168 2.68 11.16 12.40
N GLN A 169 2.21 9.92 12.41
CA GLN A 169 2.18 9.06 13.60
C GLN A 169 3.50 8.32 13.87
N ARG A 170 4.44 8.42 12.92
CA ARG A 170 5.73 7.71 12.98
C ARG A 170 6.58 8.20 14.14
N VAL A 171 7.25 7.26 14.78
CA VAL A 171 8.20 7.51 15.86
C VAL A 171 9.51 6.77 15.60
N LEU A 172 10.59 7.33 16.12
CA LEU A 172 11.94 6.78 15.99
C LEU A 172 12.58 6.60 17.36
N GLY A 173 13.29 5.50 17.53
CA GLY A 173 14.30 5.34 18.57
C GLY A 173 15.68 5.55 17.99
N LEU A 174 16.51 6.31 18.69
CA LEU A 174 17.92 6.48 18.36
C LEU A 174 18.72 6.20 19.62
N ALA A 175 19.70 5.32 19.54
CA ALA A 175 20.59 5.07 20.67
C ALA A 175 22.06 5.12 20.29
N GLU A 176 22.87 5.69 21.18
CA GLU A 176 24.30 5.48 21.22
C GLU A 176 24.60 4.45 22.29
N LEU A 177 25.19 3.34 21.85
CA LEU A 177 25.54 2.21 22.68
C LEU A 177 27.05 2.13 22.80
N LYS A 178 27.52 1.75 23.98
CA LYS A 178 28.92 1.39 24.23
C LYS A 178 29.02 -0.13 24.34
N VAL A 179 29.95 -0.73 23.60
CA VAL A 179 30.27 -2.15 23.74
C VAL A 179 31.01 -2.37 25.06
N ASN A 180 30.49 -3.27 25.88
CA ASN A 180 31.04 -3.60 27.19
C ASN A 180 32.37 -4.35 27.05
N LYS A 181 33.21 -4.26 28.09
CA LYS A 181 34.52 -4.91 28.07
C LYS A 181 34.36 -6.43 27.96
N GLY A 182 35.21 -7.04 27.13
CA GLY A 182 35.22 -8.49 26.93
C GLY A 182 34.45 -8.96 25.70
N PHE A 183 33.74 -8.05 25.02
CA PHE A 183 33.06 -8.33 23.76
C PHE A 183 33.81 -7.72 22.57
N SER A 184 33.85 -8.47 21.49
CA SER A 184 34.40 -8.10 20.18
C SER A 184 33.29 -7.66 19.23
N SER A 185 33.67 -7.11 18.07
CA SER A 185 32.72 -6.82 17.00
C SER A 185 31.99 -8.08 16.51
N THR A 186 32.66 -9.24 16.52
CA THR A 186 32.05 -10.52 16.14
C THR A 186 30.95 -10.93 17.12
N ASP A 187 31.17 -10.78 18.43
CA ASP A 187 30.14 -11.07 19.43
C ASP A 187 28.91 -10.17 19.25
N VAL A 188 29.14 -8.89 18.93
CA VAL A 188 28.08 -7.93 18.60
C VAL A 188 27.31 -8.35 17.35
N GLU A 189 27.99 -8.70 16.26
CA GLU A 189 27.35 -9.14 15.01
C GLU A 189 26.51 -10.41 15.21
N GLU A 190 27.06 -11.42 15.90
CA GLU A 190 26.35 -12.68 16.19
C GLU A 190 25.09 -12.44 17.02
N PHE A 191 25.16 -11.57 18.03
CA PHE A 191 23.98 -11.17 18.80
C PHE A 191 22.94 -10.48 17.91
N LEU A 192 23.36 -9.49 17.12
CA LEU A 192 22.46 -8.69 16.30
C LEU A 192 21.77 -9.49 15.19
N VAL A 193 22.40 -10.54 14.64
CA VAL A 193 21.74 -11.47 13.71
C VAL A 193 20.53 -12.13 14.37
N LYS A 194 20.70 -12.65 15.58
CA LYS A 194 19.63 -13.34 16.32
C LYS A 194 18.53 -12.36 16.75
N PHE A 195 18.93 -11.22 17.31
CA PHE A 195 17.98 -10.22 17.81
C PHE A 195 17.19 -9.56 16.68
N SER A 196 17.82 -9.21 15.57
CA SER A 196 17.12 -8.64 14.41
C SER A 196 16.16 -9.63 13.77
N LYS A 197 16.48 -10.94 13.80
CA LYS A 197 15.53 -11.97 13.38
C LYS A 197 14.31 -12.02 14.31
N PHE A 198 14.53 -11.98 15.62
CA PHE A 198 13.43 -11.94 16.59
C PHE A 198 12.50 -10.76 16.32
N VAL A 199 13.04 -9.54 16.22
CA VAL A 199 12.27 -8.33 15.91
C VAL A 199 11.49 -8.48 14.61
N ARG A 200 12.13 -8.97 13.54
CA ARG A 200 11.46 -9.16 12.24
C ARG A 200 10.32 -10.17 12.29
N ASP A 201 10.44 -11.22 13.11
CA ASP A 201 9.43 -12.26 13.24
C ASP A 201 8.25 -11.83 14.13
N THR A 202 8.46 -10.91 15.08
CA THR A 202 7.47 -10.56 16.11
C THR A 202 6.87 -9.16 15.97
N GLU A 203 7.48 -8.28 15.18
CA GLU A 203 7.14 -6.85 15.15
C GLU A 203 6.96 -6.33 13.71
N PRO A 204 5.84 -6.65 13.04
CA PRO A 204 5.59 -6.18 11.67
C PRO A 204 5.47 -4.64 11.55
N GLY A 205 5.26 -3.94 12.67
CA GLY A 205 5.21 -2.48 12.76
C GLY A 205 6.59 -1.78 12.77
N THR A 206 7.67 -2.56 12.88
CA THR A 206 9.06 -2.07 12.86
C THR A 206 9.60 -2.12 11.44
N TYR A 207 9.66 -0.96 10.77
CA TYR A 207 10.03 -0.91 9.34
C TYR A 207 11.48 -0.54 9.07
N ASP A 208 12.20 -0.01 10.06
CA ASP A 208 13.64 0.24 9.98
C ASP A 208 14.26 -0.16 11.33
N PHE A 209 15.32 -0.97 11.28
CA PHE A 209 15.97 -1.51 12.48
C PHE A 209 17.44 -1.79 12.15
N GLY A 210 18.29 -0.82 12.44
CA GLY A 210 19.68 -0.80 11.99
C GLY A 210 20.66 -0.50 13.11
N TYR A 211 21.76 -1.24 13.11
CA TYR A 211 22.90 -1.02 14.00
C TYR A 211 24.16 -0.73 13.18
N PHE A 212 24.93 0.25 13.61
CA PHE A 212 26.14 0.70 12.92
C PHE A 212 27.29 0.81 13.91
N ILE A 213 28.33 0.01 13.73
CA ILE A 213 29.46 -0.09 14.66
C ILE A 213 30.64 0.80 14.23
N SER A 214 31.31 1.41 15.21
CA SER A 214 32.52 2.20 15.00
C SER A 214 33.67 1.31 14.51
N SER A 215 34.64 1.90 13.81
CA SER A 215 35.81 1.18 13.26
C SER A 215 36.68 0.51 14.34
N ASP A 216 36.62 0.99 15.58
CA ASP A 216 37.33 0.40 16.72
C ASP A 216 36.49 -0.62 17.51
N GLY A 217 35.23 -0.87 17.08
CA GLY A 217 34.34 -1.86 17.66
C GLY A 217 33.75 -1.49 19.03
N LYS A 218 33.93 -0.25 19.51
CA LYS A 218 33.56 0.14 20.89
C LYS A 218 32.25 0.88 21.02
N SER A 219 31.72 1.41 19.92
CA SER A 219 30.50 2.20 19.89
C SER A 219 29.58 1.70 18.81
N VAL A 220 28.28 1.65 19.10
CA VAL A 220 27.24 1.24 18.16
C VAL A 220 26.13 2.29 18.16
N ASN A 221 25.71 2.72 16.97
CA ASN A 221 24.51 3.52 16.79
C ASN A 221 23.33 2.61 16.43
N LEU A 222 22.22 2.76 17.13
CA LEU A 222 20.92 2.17 16.79
C LEU A 222 20.05 3.24 16.13
N VAL A 223 19.43 2.87 15.02
CA VAL A 223 18.29 3.57 14.42
C VAL A 223 17.16 2.58 14.28
N GLU A 224 16.04 2.88 14.92
CA GLU A 224 14.82 2.08 14.86
C GLU A 224 13.63 2.99 14.55
N LYS A 225 12.74 2.54 13.66
CA LYS A 225 11.58 3.32 13.24
C LYS A 225 10.31 2.48 13.18
N TYR A 226 9.23 3.12 13.61
CA TYR A 226 7.94 2.50 13.84
C TYR A 226 6.84 3.30 13.17
N TYR A 227 5.83 2.61 12.62
CA TYR A 227 4.70 3.29 11.97
C TYR A 227 3.90 4.09 12.99
N THR A 228 3.77 3.60 14.22
CA THR A 228 3.03 4.25 15.30
C THR A 228 3.76 4.16 16.65
N SER A 229 3.34 4.98 17.61
CA SER A 229 3.75 4.83 19.01
C SER A 229 3.42 3.45 19.60
N SER A 230 2.30 2.84 19.19
CA SER A 230 1.89 1.52 19.68
C SER A 230 2.84 0.42 19.21
N ASP A 231 3.37 0.51 17.99
CA ASP A 231 4.38 -0.42 17.49
C ASP A 231 5.67 -0.32 18.30
N PHE A 232 6.11 0.89 18.64
CA PHE A 232 7.31 1.07 19.48
C PHE A 232 7.08 0.58 20.91
N VAL A 233 5.88 0.81 21.48
CA VAL A 233 5.52 0.22 22.78
C VAL A 233 5.55 -1.31 22.72
N ALA A 234 5.06 -1.91 21.64
CA ALA A 234 5.10 -3.36 21.43
C ALA A 234 6.55 -3.87 21.36
N HIS A 235 7.44 -3.17 20.65
CA HIS A 235 8.87 -3.48 20.64
C HIS A 235 9.48 -3.48 22.05
N LEU A 236 9.25 -2.41 22.81
CA LEU A 236 9.79 -2.32 24.18
C LEU A 236 9.25 -3.45 25.07
N ASN A 237 7.95 -3.77 24.97
CA ASN A 237 7.37 -4.91 25.69
C ASN A 237 8.00 -6.25 25.28
N ASN A 238 8.18 -6.50 23.98
CA ASN A 238 8.78 -7.72 23.47
C ASN A 238 10.24 -7.85 23.94
N PHE A 239 11.00 -6.76 23.84
CA PHE A 239 12.37 -6.68 24.31
C PHE A 239 12.46 -6.98 25.81
N GLU A 240 11.73 -6.23 26.64
CA GLU A 240 11.72 -6.36 28.12
C GLU A 240 11.35 -7.78 28.58
N ASN A 241 10.45 -8.46 27.87
CA ASN A 241 10.01 -9.81 28.22
C ASN A 241 10.86 -10.94 27.61
N SER A 242 11.85 -10.61 26.78
CA SER A 242 12.74 -11.59 26.12
C SER A 242 14.06 -11.78 26.86
N ASP A 243 14.69 -12.94 26.67
CA ASP A 243 16.08 -13.16 27.12
C ASP A 243 17.09 -12.29 26.34
N TYR A 244 16.71 -11.76 25.16
CA TYR A 244 17.53 -10.81 24.42
C TYR A 244 17.76 -9.52 25.19
N SER A 245 16.84 -9.09 26.08
CA SER A 245 17.11 -7.92 26.94
C SER A 245 18.32 -8.14 27.85
N LYS A 246 18.46 -9.33 28.43
CA LYS A 246 19.57 -9.67 29.33
C LYS A 246 20.88 -9.75 28.56
N GLU A 247 20.86 -10.40 27.39
CA GLU A 247 22.03 -10.49 26.52
C GLU A 247 22.43 -9.09 26.01
N PHE A 248 21.46 -8.28 25.57
CA PHE A 248 21.69 -6.89 25.15
C PHE A 248 22.35 -6.06 26.25
N MET A 249 21.83 -6.10 27.48
CA MET A 249 22.40 -5.34 28.61
C MET A 249 23.74 -5.90 29.10
N THR A 250 24.07 -7.14 28.71
CA THR A 250 25.40 -7.72 28.94
C THR A 250 26.41 -7.20 27.91
N LEU A 251 26.02 -7.10 26.63
CA LEU A 251 26.88 -6.61 25.55
C LEU A 251 27.02 -5.08 25.55
N PHE A 252 25.97 -4.35 25.89
CA PHE A 252 25.91 -2.91 25.71
C PHE A 252 25.65 -2.15 27.00
N THR A 253 26.18 -0.93 27.06
CA THR A 253 25.73 0.12 27.96
C THR A 253 25.08 1.22 27.13
N LEU A 254 23.89 1.69 27.53
CA LEU A 254 23.23 2.85 26.93
C LEU A 254 24.01 4.14 27.28
N ASN A 255 24.56 4.83 26.28
CA ASN A 255 25.21 6.14 26.46
C ASN A 255 24.20 7.27 26.27
N LYS A 256 23.39 7.18 25.22
CA LYS A 256 22.34 8.14 24.91
C LYS A 256 21.17 7.44 24.25
N VAL A 257 19.95 7.81 24.64
CA VAL A 257 18.72 7.34 23.98
C VAL A 257 17.86 8.55 23.68
N ILE A 258 17.29 8.59 22.48
CA ILE A 258 16.34 9.60 22.02
C ILE A 258 15.12 8.87 21.48
N ILE A 259 13.93 9.33 21.86
CA ILE A 259 12.69 9.01 21.15
C ILE A 259 12.24 10.27 20.43
N ALA A 260 12.12 10.20 19.10
CA ALA A 260 11.76 11.31 18.25
C ALA A 260 10.43 11.06 17.51
N GLY A 261 9.68 12.12 17.24
CA GLY A 261 8.38 12.06 16.55
C GLY A 261 7.19 12.24 17.49
N ASP A 262 6.01 11.77 17.07
CA ASP A 262 4.75 11.90 17.83
C ASP A 262 4.59 10.78 18.86
N ALA A 263 5.39 10.85 19.93
CA ALA A 263 5.36 9.86 21.00
C ALA A 263 4.10 9.99 21.85
N SER A 264 3.32 8.91 21.95
CA SER A 264 2.17 8.80 22.85
C SER A 264 2.57 8.90 24.32
N ASP A 265 1.62 9.23 25.19
CA ASP A 265 1.91 9.32 26.63
C ASP A 265 2.37 7.98 27.23
N GLU A 266 1.87 6.86 26.71
CA GLU A 266 2.33 5.52 27.08
C GLU A 266 3.81 5.32 26.69
N LEU A 267 4.18 5.64 25.45
CA LEU A 267 5.56 5.53 24.99
C LEU A 267 6.49 6.44 25.81
N LYS A 268 6.08 7.69 26.06
CA LYS A 268 6.81 8.62 26.92
C LYS A 268 7.00 8.09 28.35
N ALA A 269 6.04 7.34 28.88
CA ALA A 269 6.16 6.75 30.21
C ALA A 269 7.21 5.64 30.24
N LYS A 270 7.21 4.74 29.24
CA LYS A 270 8.22 3.68 29.08
C LYS A 270 9.62 4.24 28.83
N ALA A 271 9.73 5.28 28.02
CA ALA A 271 10.98 5.95 27.66
C ALA A 271 11.84 6.34 28.89
N LYS A 272 11.20 6.65 30.02
CA LYS A 272 11.87 7.02 31.27
C LYS A 272 12.78 5.92 31.82
N ALA A 273 12.40 4.65 31.65
CA ALA A 273 13.20 3.51 32.11
C ALA A 273 14.56 3.43 31.39
N TYR A 274 14.63 3.98 30.17
CA TYR A 274 15.82 4.02 29.33
C TYR A 274 16.59 5.34 29.41
N GLY A 275 16.13 6.29 30.26
CA GLY A 275 16.71 7.63 30.34
C GLY A 275 16.59 8.42 29.03
N ALA A 276 15.58 8.11 28.22
CA ALA A 276 15.47 8.66 26.87
C ALA A 276 15.08 10.15 26.87
N GLU A 277 15.73 10.92 26.00
CA GLU A 277 15.36 12.28 25.68
C GLU A 277 14.22 12.28 24.65
N LEU A 278 13.13 13.00 24.93
CA LEU A 278 12.00 13.13 24.01
C LEU A 278 12.21 14.31 23.06
N ARG A 279 12.11 14.08 21.74
CA ARG A 279 12.31 15.11 20.72
C ARG A 279 11.13 15.17 19.74
N PRO A 280 10.18 16.12 19.92
CA PRO A 280 9.09 16.27 18.97
C PRO A 280 9.62 16.71 17.60
N GLN A 281 8.91 16.32 16.55
CA GLN A 281 9.23 16.76 15.19
C GLN A 281 8.91 18.25 15.05
N ILE A 282 9.90 19.03 14.60
CA ILE A 282 9.76 20.47 14.34
C ILE A 282 9.77 20.82 12.84
N GLY A 283 10.06 19.85 11.97
CA GLY A 283 10.12 19.97 10.51
C GLY A 283 10.67 18.70 9.85
N GLY A 284 10.75 18.70 8.52
CA GLY A 284 11.16 17.52 7.73
C GLY A 284 10.07 16.44 7.66
N TRP A 285 10.39 15.28 7.10
CA TRP A 285 9.48 14.12 6.99
C TRP A 285 10.18 12.85 7.49
N ILE A 286 9.38 11.86 7.89
CA ILE A 286 9.83 10.52 8.28
C ILE A 286 9.32 9.56 7.22
N ASN A 287 10.24 8.85 6.56
CA ASN A 287 9.91 7.86 5.53
C ASN A 287 9.40 6.57 6.12
#